data_AF-A0AAW1M3E4-F1
#
_entry.id   AF-A0AAW1M3E4-F1
#
_cell.length_a   1.000
_cell.length_b   1.000
_cell.length_c   1.000
_cell.angle_alpha   90.00
_cell.angle_beta   90.00
_cell.angle_gamma   90.00
#
_symmetry.space_group_name_H-M   'P 1'
#
loop_
_entity.id
_entity.type
_entity.pdbx_description
1 polymer ?
#
loop_
_entity_poly.entity_id
_entity_poly.type
_entity_poly.pdbx_seq_one_letter_code
_entity_poly.pdbx_strand_id
1 'polypeptide(L)'
;MPYSDMVCNSLTPALQYFPGHGDTTWYQQDSATADMAQLSITTVSELFPACPLSQYGDFAWSPGPLDLTLMEFFFWGYLKSGLYGNPLVNIEKLKQRICDEITKIPTAICQSTFQ
;
A
#
# COMPACT_ATOMS: atom_id res chain seq x y z
N MET A 1 12.86 -0.20 -11.28
CA MET A 1 11.55 0.03 -11.88
C MET A 1 11.07 1.39 -11.39
N PRO A 2 10.79 2.35 -12.28
CA PRO A 2 10.12 3.60 -11.93
C PRO A 2 8.82 3.33 -11.18
N TYR A 3 8.45 4.20 -10.25
CA TYR A 3 7.22 4.07 -9.47
C TYR A 3 5.97 4.03 -10.38
N SER A 4 5.91 4.91 -11.39
CA SER A 4 4.85 4.93 -12.41
C SER A 4 4.70 3.57 -13.12
N ASP A 5 5.81 2.91 -13.44
CA ASP A 5 5.78 1.61 -14.09
C ASP A 5 5.19 0.55 -13.15
N MET A 6 5.51 0.60 -11.86
CA MET A 6 4.93 -0.32 -10.87
C MET A 6 3.42 -0.11 -10.75
N VAL A 7 2.97 1.15 -10.71
CA VAL A 7 1.55 1.49 -10.64
C VAL A 7 0.79 0.98 -11.88
N CYS A 8 1.32 1.26 -13.08
CA CYS A 8 0.68 0.85 -14.33
C CYS A 8 0.72 -0.68 -14.54
N ASN A 9 1.86 -1.32 -14.29
CA ASN A 9 2.08 -2.71 -14.73
C ASN A 9 1.79 -3.75 -13.64
N SER A 10 1.76 -3.36 -12.36
CA SER A 10 1.54 -4.29 -11.25
C SER A 10 0.28 -3.96 -10.46
N LEU A 11 0.11 -2.70 -10.05
CA LEU A 11 -1.03 -2.30 -9.23
C LEU A 11 -2.33 -2.28 -10.03
N THR A 12 -2.33 -1.70 -11.22
CA THR A 12 -3.53 -1.58 -12.07
C THR A 12 -4.16 -2.94 -12.39
N PRO A 13 -3.41 -3.97 -12.85
CA PRO A 13 -3.99 -5.28 -13.08
C PRO A 13 -4.53 -5.93 -11.80
N ALA A 14 -3.87 -5.75 -10.65
CA ALA A 14 -4.35 -6.32 -9.39
C ALA A 14 -5.67 -5.67 -8.93
N LEU A 15 -5.83 -4.36 -9.14
CA LEU A 15 -7.06 -3.62 -8.79
C LEU A 15 -8.26 -4.01 -9.64
N GLN A 16 -8.06 -4.35 -10.92
CA GLN A 16 -9.15 -4.81 -11.80
C GLN A 16 -9.88 -6.06 -11.28
N TYR A 17 -9.19 -6.88 -10.48
CA TYR A 17 -9.75 -8.09 -9.88
C TYR A 17 -10.10 -7.91 -8.40
N PHE A 18 -9.91 -6.72 -7.83
CA PHE A 18 -10.15 -6.48 -6.40
C PHE A 18 -11.63 -6.15 -6.14
N PRO A 19 -12.34 -6.95 -5.30
CA PRO A 19 -13.72 -6.66 -4.94
C PRO A 19 -13.77 -5.40 -4.06
N GLY A 20 -14.31 -4.31 -4.62
CA GLY A 20 -14.38 -3.00 -3.96
C GLY A 20 -13.64 -1.87 -4.69
N HIS A 21 -12.96 -2.18 -5.81
CA HIS A 21 -12.47 -1.14 -6.71
C HIS A 21 -13.62 -0.55 -7.55
N GLY A 22 -13.70 0.78 -7.59
CA GLY A 22 -14.65 1.53 -8.39
C GLY A 22 -14.43 3.04 -8.25
N ASP A 23 -15.38 3.83 -8.73
CA ASP A 23 -15.24 5.30 -8.80
C ASP A 23 -15.12 5.97 -7.43
N THR A 24 -15.46 5.27 -6.34
CA THR A 24 -15.38 5.77 -4.95
C THR A 24 -14.16 5.25 -4.18
N THR A 25 -13.22 4.58 -4.84
CA THR A 25 -12.01 4.07 -4.18
C THR A 25 -11.04 5.20 -3.89
N TRP A 26 -10.57 5.27 -2.64
CA TRP A 26 -9.53 6.21 -2.23
C TRP A 26 -8.16 5.55 -2.23
N TYR A 27 -7.15 6.32 -2.61
CA TYR A 27 -5.75 5.88 -2.59
C TYR A 27 -4.98 6.64 -1.52
N GLN A 28 -4.20 5.93 -0.70
CA GLN A 28 -3.36 6.52 0.35
C GLN A 28 -1.91 6.04 0.19
N GLN A 29 -0.96 6.97 0.28
CA GLN A 29 0.48 6.68 0.26
C GLN A 29 1.26 7.64 1.17
N ASP A 30 2.48 7.26 1.55
CA ASP A 30 3.42 8.12 2.25
C ASP A 30 3.99 9.23 1.35
N SER A 31 4.72 10.16 1.96
CA SER A 31 5.21 11.35 1.25
C SER A 31 6.60 11.18 0.65
N ALA A 32 6.98 9.98 0.19
CA ALA A 32 8.31 9.74 -0.34
C ALA A 32 8.52 10.42 -1.70
N THR A 33 9.75 10.87 -1.97
CA THR A 33 10.06 11.76 -3.11
C THR A 33 9.72 11.14 -4.48
N ALA A 34 9.82 9.83 -4.64
CA ALA A 34 9.48 9.14 -5.90
C ALA A 34 7.97 9.16 -6.21
N ASP A 35 7.17 9.24 -5.16
CA ASP A 35 5.71 9.24 -5.21
C ASP A 35 5.17 10.65 -5.47
N MET A 36 6.00 11.65 -5.19
CA MET A 36 5.76 13.06 -5.43
C MET A 36 6.23 13.55 -6.81
N ALA A 37 6.77 12.66 -7.66
CA ALA A 37 7.07 13.01 -9.04
C ALA A 37 5.77 13.29 -9.80
N GLN A 38 5.76 14.32 -10.66
CA GLN A 38 4.57 14.71 -11.42
C GLN A 38 3.95 13.54 -12.19
N LEU A 39 4.79 12.68 -12.78
CA LEU A 39 4.35 11.48 -13.49
C LEU A 39 3.61 10.52 -12.56
N SER A 40 4.13 10.29 -11.36
CA SER A 40 3.52 9.44 -10.32
C SER A 40 2.15 9.98 -9.91
N ILE A 41 2.05 11.28 -9.65
CA ILE A 41 0.80 11.95 -9.27
C ILE A 41 -0.25 11.84 -10.39
N THR A 42 0.14 12.11 -11.64
CA THR A 42 -0.77 12.01 -12.79
C THR A 42 -1.27 10.58 -12.97
N THR A 43 -0.38 9.59 -12.95
CA THR A 43 -0.75 8.17 -13.10
C THR A 43 -1.70 7.71 -12.00
N VAL A 44 -1.47 8.09 -10.75
CA VAL A 44 -2.36 7.73 -9.63
C VAL A 44 -3.71 8.45 -9.73
N SER A 45 -3.72 9.72 -10.15
CA SER A 45 -4.96 10.50 -10.31
C SER A 45 -5.88 9.94 -11.39
N GLU A 46 -5.32 9.39 -12.47
CA GLU A 46 -6.09 8.71 -13.53
C GLU A 46 -6.75 7.42 -13.03
N LEU A 47 -6.12 6.71 -12.08
CA LEU A 47 -6.62 5.44 -11.54
C LEU A 47 -7.61 5.63 -10.39
N PHE A 48 -7.54 6.75 -9.68
CA PHE A 48 -8.35 7.03 -8.49
C PHE A 48 -9.01 8.41 -8.59
N PRO A 49 -10.07 8.55 -9.41
CA PRO A 49 -10.71 9.84 -9.66
C PRO A 49 -11.44 10.41 -8.43
N ALA A 50 -11.80 9.59 -7.44
CA ALA A 50 -12.54 10.04 -6.26
C ALA A 50 -11.73 10.89 -5.29
N CYS A 51 -10.45 10.55 -5.06
CA CYS A 51 -9.49 11.34 -4.28
C CYS A 51 -8.18 10.54 -4.12
N PRO A 52 -7.05 10.96 -4.68
CA PRO A 52 -5.76 10.53 -4.17
C PRO A 52 -5.49 11.29 -2.86
N LEU A 53 -5.44 10.61 -1.72
CA LEU A 53 -4.89 11.13 -0.46
C LEU A 53 -3.38 11.27 -0.62
N SER A 54 -2.98 12.25 -1.43
CA SER A 54 -1.62 12.76 -1.52
C SER A 54 -1.59 14.13 -0.87
N GLN A 55 -0.43 14.60 -0.44
CA GLN A 55 -0.27 15.95 0.15
C GLN A 55 -0.78 17.10 -0.76
N TYR A 56 -1.10 16.82 -2.03
CA TYR A 56 -1.65 17.76 -3.02
C TYR A 56 -3.01 17.33 -3.63
N GLY A 57 -3.66 16.28 -3.10
CA GLY A 57 -5.03 15.93 -3.48
C GLY A 57 -6.06 16.90 -2.89
N ASP A 58 -7.33 16.78 -3.31
CA ASP A 58 -8.43 17.63 -2.82
C ASP A 58 -8.59 17.62 -1.28
N PHE A 59 -8.07 16.58 -0.63
CA PHE A 59 -7.92 16.50 0.82
C PHE A 59 -6.45 16.59 1.21
N ALA A 60 -6.02 17.74 1.73
CA ALA A 60 -4.67 17.96 2.22
C ALA A 60 -4.39 17.07 3.45
N TRP A 61 -3.86 15.88 3.21
CA TRP A 61 -3.34 15.03 4.29
C TRP A 61 -2.11 15.72 4.90
N SER A 62 -2.14 16.00 6.20
CA SER A 62 -0.96 16.56 6.85
C SER A 62 0.22 15.58 6.75
N PRO A 63 1.45 16.06 6.50
CA PRO A 63 2.66 15.25 6.61
C PRO A 63 2.84 14.86 8.08
N GLY A 64 2.13 13.80 8.49
CA GLY A 64 2.32 13.16 9.77
C GLY A 64 3.55 12.25 9.73
N PRO A 65 4.17 11.96 10.88
CA PRO A 65 5.17 10.89 10.96
C PRO A 65 4.54 9.60 10.42
N LEU A 66 5.40 8.77 9.83
CA LEU A 66 5.15 7.44 9.24
C LEU A 66 4.14 6.55 10.03
N ASP A 67 3.92 6.86 11.31
CA ASP A 67 3.05 6.19 12.28
C ASP A 67 1.53 6.20 12.01
N LEU A 68 1.00 7.03 11.08
CA LEU A 68 -0.46 7.15 10.90
C LEU A 68 -1.03 6.43 9.69
N THR A 69 -0.20 5.79 8.85
CA THR A 69 -0.78 4.87 7.86
C THR A 69 -1.06 3.55 8.56
N LEU A 70 -2.31 3.08 8.48
CA LEU A 70 -2.71 1.77 9.01
C LEU A 70 -1.80 0.64 8.48
N MET A 71 -1.24 0.82 7.28
CA MET A 71 -0.23 -0.06 6.69
C MET A 71 1.08 -0.11 7.49
N GLU A 72 1.66 1.05 7.84
CA GLU A 72 2.90 1.13 8.65
C GLU A 72 2.73 0.55 10.05
N PHE A 73 1.62 0.86 10.73
CA PHE A 73 1.41 0.39 12.09
C PHE A 73 0.99 -1.09 12.16
N PHE A 74 -0.07 -1.46 11.44
CA PHE A 74 -0.66 -2.80 11.56
C PHE A 74 0.06 -3.82 10.67
N PHE A 75 0.13 -3.57 9.36
CA PHE A 75 0.62 -4.57 8.41
C PHE A 75 2.12 -4.84 8.59
N TRP A 76 2.95 -3.80 8.61
CA TRP A 76 4.38 -3.97 8.83
C TRP A 76 4.72 -4.44 10.25
N GLY A 77 3.95 -4.03 11.28
CA GLY A 77 4.07 -4.55 12.64
C GLY A 77 3.80 -6.06 12.72
N TYR A 78 2.71 -6.52 12.10
CA TYR A 78 2.35 -7.93 12.02
C TYR A 78 3.43 -8.75 11.28
N LEU A 79 3.83 -8.31 10.08
CA LEU A 79 4.84 -9.00 9.29
C LEU A 79 6.18 -9.11 10.04
N LYS A 80 6.64 -8.01 10.65
CA LYS A 80 7.86 -8.02 11.46
C LYS A 80 7.77 -9.08 12.56
N SER A 81 6.66 -9.16 13.29
CA SER A 81 6.48 -10.17 14.35
C SER A 81 6.57 -11.61 13.83
N GLY A 82 6.02 -11.92 12.65
CA GLY A 82 6.09 -13.24 12.03
C GLY A 82 7.46 -13.56 11.42
N LEU A 83 8.20 -12.54 10.96
CA LEU A 83 9.50 -12.71 10.33
C LEU A 83 10.65 -12.88 11.34
N TYR A 84 10.64 -12.14 12.46
CA TYR A 84 11.74 -12.14 13.45
C TYR A 84 11.82 -13.40 14.32
N GLY A 85 10.80 -14.26 14.30
CA GLY A 85 10.79 -15.50 15.09
C GLY A 85 11.79 -16.57 14.61
N ASN A 86 12.28 -16.49 13.37
CA ASN A 86 13.19 -17.49 12.81
C ASN A 86 14.23 -16.86 11.86
N PRO A 87 15.53 -17.11 12.05
CA PRO A 87 16.57 -16.55 11.19
C PRO A 87 16.38 -16.99 9.73
N LEU A 88 16.44 -16.02 8.82
CA LEU A 88 16.32 -16.23 7.39
C LEU A 88 17.71 -16.34 6.77
N VAL A 89 17.90 -17.36 5.93
CA VAL A 89 19.21 -17.69 5.35
C VAL A 89 19.40 -17.05 3.97
N ASN A 90 18.31 -16.72 3.27
CA ASN A 90 18.35 -16.10 1.94
C ASN A 90 17.08 -15.30 1.62
N ILE A 91 17.16 -14.51 0.54
CA ILE A 91 16.08 -13.63 0.06
C ILE A 91 14.86 -14.42 -0.43
N GLU A 92 15.04 -15.60 -1.02
CA GLU A 92 13.93 -16.43 -1.51
C GLU A 92 13.03 -16.89 -0.37
N LYS A 93 13.62 -17.38 0.73
CA LYS A 93 12.88 -17.76 1.95
C LYS A 93 12.20 -16.56 2.59
N LEU A 94 12.82 -15.38 2.54
CA LEU A 94 12.18 -14.14 3.01
C LEU A 94 10.93 -13.83 2.18
N LYS A 95 11.02 -13.85 0.85
CA LYS A 95 9.88 -13.62 -0.04
C LYS A 95 8.75 -14.62 0.21
N GLN A 96 9.08 -15.90 0.29
CA GLN A 96 8.09 -16.95 0.56
C GLN A 96 7.40 -16.72 1.90
N ARG A 97 8.17 -16.42 2.96
CA ARG A 97 7.59 -16.18 4.28
C ARG A 97 6.72 -14.92 4.32
N ILE A 98 7.10 -13.86 3.61
CA ILE A 98 6.23 -12.67 3.47
C ILE A 98 4.90 -13.08 2.85
N CYS A 99 4.91 -13.86 1.76
CA CYS A 99 3.67 -14.36 1.14
C CYS A 99 2.86 -15.22 2.14
N ASP A 100 3.50 -16.16 2.83
CA ASP A 100 2.83 -17.03 3.80
C ASP A 100 2.18 -16.23 4.94
N GLU A 101 2.88 -15.25 5.53
CA GLU A 101 2.33 -14.40 6.59
C GLU A 101 1.18 -13.51 6.09
N ILE A 102 1.27 -12.96 4.87
CA ILE A 102 0.17 -12.18 4.27
C ILE A 102 -1.09 -13.05 4.13
N THR A 103 -0.95 -14.31 3.73
CA THR A 103 -2.12 -15.21 3.59
C THR A 103 -2.80 -15.57 4.91
N LYS A 104 -2.11 -15.38 6.04
CA LYS A 104 -2.66 -15.62 7.38
C LYS A 104 -3.48 -14.44 7.90
N ILE A 105 -3.34 -13.24 7.33
CA ILE A 105 -4.07 -12.05 7.75
C ILE A 105 -5.53 -12.20 7.30
N PRO A 106 -6.50 -12.36 8.22
CA PRO A 106 -7.90 -12.47 7.85
C PRO A 106 -8.41 -11.13 7.31
N THR A 107 -9.20 -11.17 6.23
CA THR A 107 -9.81 -9.97 5.64
C THR A 107 -10.61 -9.15 6.65
N ALA A 108 -11.23 -9.82 7.64
CA ALA A 108 -11.97 -9.17 8.72
C ALA A 108 -11.10 -8.23 9.57
N ILE A 109 -9.82 -8.57 9.81
CA ILE A 109 -8.90 -7.70 10.57
C ILE A 109 -8.55 -6.48 9.73
N CYS A 110 -8.33 -6.64 8.42
CA CYS A 110 -8.14 -5.51 7.53
C CYS A 110 -9.34 -4.57 7.57
N GLN A 111 -10.58 -5.09 7.56
CA GLN A 111 -11.81 -4.29 7.59
C GLN A 111 -12.03 -3.57 8.92
N SER A 112 -11.76 -4.19 10.07
CA SER A 112 -11.93 -3.56 11.39
C SER A 112 -10.96 -2.42 11.66
N THR A 113 -9.87 -2.35 10.88
CA THR A 113 -8.82 -1.35 11.06
C THR A 113 -9.18 0.01 10.44
N PHE A 114 -10.21 0.06 9.58
CA PHE A 114 -10.70 1.27 8.90
C PHE A 114 -12.01 1.86 9.51
N GLN A 115 -12.38 1.48 10.74
CA GLN A 115 -13.58 1.98 11.44
C GLN A 115 -13.37 3.32 12.15
#